data_AF-A0A0T9QK86-F1
#
_entry.id   AF-A0A0T9QK86-F1
#
_cell.length_a   1.000
_cell.length_b   1.000
_cell.length_c   1.000
_cell.angle_alpha   90.00
_cell.angle_beta   90.00
_cell.angle_gamma   90.00
#
_symmetry.space_group_name_H-M   'P 1'
#
loop_
_entity.id
_entity.type
_entity.pdbx_description
1 polymer ?
#
loop_
_entity_poly.entity_id
_entity_poly.type
_entity_poly.pdbx_seq_one_letter_code
_entity_poly.pdbx_strand_id
1 'polypeptide(L)'
;MKKNLLTLCLALALGVTAPLAVHAEQTISPANVSIAPTISTATLQQLPWQPLVPPATQDIKLTTASPQISQGNVEGAVAAFALPADRGSMEITLSSLVTDNQLFSPSVLVLDEQMRPAAYYPSSYFTYEKAGIMTSDRLQGVMKLTPALGQKQIYLLVYTTRDDLAKTTKLLDPAKAYAMGVGNAVPDIPDPIAKHAPTGNLRIKATAEQGLGNVMIGFIQSAPASAPVVVGSAVQPAPAAAPAPTKPAEPMLSETENYFNQAIKDAVKSGDVDKALKLLNEAEHLGSTSAQKTFIGSVKGKG
;
A
#
# COMPACT_ATOMS: atom_id res chain seq x y z
N MET A 1 -1.81 -1.97 99.80
CA MET A 1 -1.54 -1.01 98.70
C MET A 1 -0.73 -1.77 97.65
N LYS A 2 -1.34 -2.19 96.52
CA LYS A 2 -1.24 -1.56 95.16
C LYS A 2 0.23 -1.53 94.67
N LYS A 3 0.69 -2.16 93.58
CA LYS A 3 0.18 -2.31 92.19
C LYS A 3 1.03 -3.40 91.46
N ASN A 4 0.41 -4.39 90.83
CA ASN A 4 0.10 -4.54 89.38
C ASN A 4 1.26 -5.12 88.54
N LEU A 5 1.11 -6.41 88.21
CA LEU A 5 1.87 -7.15 87.20
C LEU A 5 1.52 -6.68 85.79
N LEU A 6 2.52 -6.40 84.97
CA LEU A 6 2.39 -6.07 83.56
C LEU A 6 2.58 -7.36 82.74
N THR A 7 1.49 -7.89 82.20
CA THR A 7 1.49 -9.08 81.33
C THR A 7 1.71 -8.65 79.88
N LEU A 8 2.66 -9.33 79.24
CA LEU A 8 3.11 -9.17 77.85
C LEU A 8 2.03 -9.66 76.87
N CYS A 9 1.41 -8.74 76.10
CA CYS A 9 0.52 -9.09 75.00
C CYS A 9 1.31 -9.43 73.74
N LEU A 10 1.22 -10.68 73.30
CA LEU A 10 1.70 -11.18 72.00
C LEU A 10 0.61 -10.91 70.95
N ALA A 11 0.81 -9.91 70.08
CA ALA A 11 -0.14 -9.59 69.02
C ALA A 11 0.13 -10.44 67.76
N LEU A 12 -0.91 -11.18 67.34
CA LEU A 12 -1.01 -11.85 66.03
C LEU A 12 -0.90 -10.82 64.90
N ALA A 13 0.11 -10.95 64.04
CA ALA A 13 0.14 -10.26 62.76
C ALA A 13 -0.53 -11.15 61.69
N LEU A 14 -1.77 -10.81 61.30
CA LEU A 14 -2.34 -11.30 60.05
C LEU A 14 -1.68 -10.58 58.87
N GLY A 15 -0.81 -11.28 58.15
CA GLY A 15 -0.28 -10.83 56.87
C GLY A 15 -1.34 -11.01 55.78
N VAL A 16 -1.85 -9.88 55.26
CA VAL A 16 -2.60 -9.84 54.00
C VAL A 16 -1.58 -9.97 52.87
N THR A 17 -1.46 -11.15 52.28
CA THR A 17 -0.72 -11.36 51.04
C THR A 17 -1.59 -10.90 49.88
N ALA A 18 -1.32 -9.71 49.34
CA ALA A 18 -1.84 -9.31 48.04
C ALA A 18 -1.12 -10.14 46.95
N PRO A 19 -1.82 -10.71 45.96
CA PRO A 19 -1.17 -11.38 44.85
C PRO A 19 -0.48 -10.34 43.96
N LEU A 20 0.80 -10.56 43.71
CA LEU A 20 1.56 -9.88 42.66
C LEU A 20 0.89 -10.17 41.32
N ALA A 21 0.30 -9.16 40.70
CA ALA A 21 -0.14 -9.23 39.32
C ALA A 21 1.10 -9.36 38.43
N VAL A 22 1.35 -10.57 37.94
CA VAL A 22 2.27 -10.81 36.83
C VAL A 22 1.59 -10.24 35.60
N HIS A 23 2.04 -9.06 35.15
CA HIS A 23 1.71 -8.58 33.82
C HIS A 23 2.37 -9.51 32.81
N ALA A 24 1.58 -10.42 32.24
CA ALA A 24 2.00 -11.15 31.06
C ALA A 24 2.17 -10.13 29.93
N GLU A 25 3.39 -10.00 29.41
CA GLU A 25 3.67 -9.25 28.19
C GLU A 25 2.88 -9.92 27.07
N GLN A 26 1.74 -9.33 26.72
CA GLN A 26 0.87 -9.84 25.68
C GLN A 26 1.69 -9.87 24.39
N THR A 27 1.92 -11.06 23.87
CA THR A 27 2.41 -11.27 22.51
C THR A 27 1.52 -10.45 21.58
N ILE A 28 2.06 -9.35 21.06
CA ILE A 28 1.34 -8.39 20.21
C ILE A 28 0.96 -9.15 18.93
N SER A 29 -0.25 -9.73 18.91
CA SER A 29 -0.87 -10.21 17.68
C SER A 29 -1.46 -8.98 16.98
N PRO A 30 -0.90 -8.56 15.82
CA PRO A 30 -1.18 -7.26 15.21
C PRO A 30 -2.55 -7.19 14.49
N ALA A 31 -3.57 -7.84 15.05
CA ALA A 31 -4.92 -7.91 14.52
C ALA A 31 -6.01 -7.73 15.60
N ASN A 32 -5.64 -7.44 16.86
CA ASN A 32 -6.64 -7.23 17.90
C ASN A 32 -7.32 -5.87 17.72
N VAL A 33 -8.45 -5.87 17.01
CA VAL A 33 -9.29 -4.68 16.81
C VAL A 33 -10.00 -4.22 18.09
N SER A 34 -10.06 -5.02 19.15
CA SER A 34 -10.70 -4.63 20.41
C SER A 34 -9.96 -3.52 21.16
N ILE A 35 -8.66 -3.33 20.88
CA ILE A 35 -7.85 -2.26 21.46
C ILE A 35 -7.69 -1.06 20.51
N ALA A 36 -8.33 -1.11 19.33
CA ALA A 36 -8.29 0.01 18.39
C ALA A 36 -9.14 1.18 18.91
N PRO A 37 -8.70 2.43 18.74
CA PRO A 37 -9.51 3.59 19.07
C PRO A 37 -10.77 3.63 18.19
N THR A 38 -11.89 4.04 18.78
CA THR A 38 -13.13 4.23 18.05
C THR A 38 -13.12 5.56 17.31
N ILE A 39 -13.11 5.51 15.97
CA ILE A 39 -13.28 6.66 15.09
C ILE A 39 -14.68 6.57 14.48
N SER A 40 -15.43 7.67 14.48
CA SER A 40 -16.80 7.64 13.98
C SER A 40 -16.86 7.39 12.47
N THR A 41 -17.87 6.67 12.01
CA THR A 41 -18.07 6.40 10.56
C THR A 41 -18.23 7.69 9.75
N ALA A 42 -18.88 8.72 10.31
CA ALA A 42 -18.99 10.03 9.69
C ALA A 42 -17.62 10.69 9.45
N THR A 43 -16.71 10.60 10.42
CA THR A 43 -15.34 11.09 10.27
C THR A 43 -14.59 10.30 9.21
N LEU A 44 -14.69 8.97 9.21
CA LEU A 44 -14.03 8.12 8.20
C LEU A 44 -14.51 8.42 6.78
N GLN A 45 -15.80 8.67 6.58
CA GLN A 45 -16.39 8.99 5.27
C GLN A 45 -15.96 10.35 4.70
N GLN A 46 -15.51 11.28 5.56
CA GLN A 46 -15.07 12.62 5.15
C GLN A 46 -13.58 12.67 4.78
N LEU A 47 -12.81 11.61 5.07
CA LEU A 47 -11.39 11.58 4.76
C LEU A 47 -11.14 11.48 3.25
N PRO A 48 -10.13 12.18 2.72
CA PRO A 48 -9.73 12.05 1.32
C PRO A 48 -8.92 10.76 1.12
N TRP A 49 -9.62 9.65 0.88
CA TRP A 49 -9.01 8.34 0.66
C TRP A 49 -8.23 8.32 -0.65
N GLN A 50 -6.90 8.25 -0.54
CA GLN A 50 -6.00 8.24 -1.69
C GLN A 50 -5.84 6.81 -2.23
N PRO A 51 -5.99 6.58 -3.55
CA PRO A 51 -5.81 5.25 -4.11
C PRO A 51 -4.34 4.80 -4.01
N LEU A 52 -4.12 3.60 -3.49
CA LEU A 52 -2.82 2.94 -3.41
C LEU A 52 -2.93 1.55 -4.06
N VAL A 53 -2.71 1.51 -5.37
CA VAL A 53 -2.85 0.32 -6.22
C VAL A 53 -1.51 -0.41 -6.32
N PRO A 54 -1.31 -1.61 -5.74
CA PRO A 54 -0.05 -2.33 -5.82
C PRO A 54 0.31 -2.79 -7.25
N PRO A 55 1.60 -2.84 -7.63
CA PRO A 55 2.75 -2.39 -6.83
C PRO A 55 2.84 -0.87 -6.81
N ALA A 56 2.98 -0.28 -5.61
CA ALA A 56 3.08 1.16 -5.44
C ALA A 56 4.08 1.52 -4.34
N THR A 57 4.74 2.67 -4.51
CA THR A 57 5.52 3.33 -3.47
C THR A 57 5.16 4.81 -3.51
N GLN A 58 4.82 5.38 -2.36
CA GLN A 58 4.44 6.79 -2.24
C GLN A 58 5.14 7.42 -1.03
N ASP A 59 5.61 8.64 -1.21
CA ASP A 59 6.11 9.51 -0.14
C ASP A 59 4.99 10.49 0.24
N ILE A 60 4.73 10.62 1.55
CA ILE A 60 3.64 11.42 2.09
C ILE A 60 4.19 12.40 3.11
N LYS A 61 3.87 13.67 2.94
CA LYS A 61 4.18 14.72 3.91
C LYS A 61 2.92 15.04 4.71
N LEU A 62 2.90 14.60 5.96
CA LEU A 62 1.88 14.99 6.93
C LEU A 62 2.21 16.37 7.46
N THR A 63 1.31 17.32 7.26
CA THR A 63 1.43 18.72 7.71
C THR A 63 0.17 19.14 8.46
N THR A 64 0.15 20.35 9.00
CA THR A 64 -1.05 20.95 9.59
C THR A 64 -2.17 21.18 8.57
N ALA A 65 -1.86 21.19 7.27
CA ALA A 65 -2.84 21.27 6.19
C ALA A 65 -3.38 19.90 5.74
N SER A 66 -2.75 18.79 6.18
CA SER A 66 -3.28 17.45 5.95
C SER A 66 -4.58 17.24 6.75
N PRO A 67 -5.42 16.27 6.39
CA PRO A 67 -6.59 15.92 7.19
C PRO A 67 -6.19 15.66 8.65
N GLN A 68 -6.98 16.19 9.58
CA GLN A 68 -6.74 16.07 11.02
C GLN A 68 -7.85 15.26 11.66
N ILE A 69 -7.50 14.43 12.64
CA ILE A 69 -8.48 13.78 13.52
C ILE A 69 -8.13 14.14 14.96
N SER A 70 -9.15 14.48 15.74
CA SER A 70 -9.06 14.63 17.20
C SER A 70 -10.28 13.95 17.83
N GLN A 71 -10.25 12.62 17.87
CA GLN A 71 -11.35 11.76 18.36
C GLN A 71 -10.79 10.61 19.20
N GLY A 72 -11.40 10.35 20.35
CA GLY A 72 -10.88 9.32 21.27
C GLY A 72 -9.44 9.65 21.63
N ASN A 73 -8.51 8.72 21.44
CA ASN A 73 -7.07 8.92 21.66
C ASN A 73 -6.31 9.36 20.39
N VAL A 74 -6.97 9.43 19.24
CA VAL A 74 -6.36 9.81 17.96
C VAL A 74 -6.19 11.33 17.92
N GLU A 75 -4.98 11.80 17.61
CA GLU A 75 -4.69 13.22 17.49
C GLU A 75 -3.64 13.49 16.40
N GLY A 76 -3.89 14.52 15.59
CA GLY A 76 -2.94 15.05 14.62
C GLY A 76 -3.27 14.72 13.18
N ALA A 77 -2.26 14.87 12.31
CA ALA A 77 -2.39 14.65 10.89
C ALA A 77 -2.54 13.16 10.57
N VAL A 78 -3.40 12.85 9.60
CA VAL A 78 -3.67 11.47 9.16
C VAL A 78 -3.42 11.30 7.66
N ALA A 79 -2.99 10.10 7.29
CA ALA A 79 -2.96 9.64 5.90
C ALA A 79 -3.99 8.52 5.71
N ALA A 80 -4.78 8.62 4.66
CA ALA A 80 -5.91 7.73 4.40
C ALA A 80 -5.74 7.12 2.99
N PHE A 81 -5.66 5.80 2.91
CA PHE A 81 -5.44 5.07 1.66
C PHE A 81 -6.56 4.09 1.37
N ALA A 82 -6.98 3.98 0.11
CA ALA A 82 -7.86 2.94 -0.40
C ALA A 82 -7.05 1.96 -1.25
N LEU A 83 -7.13 0.67 -0.94
CA LEU A 83 -6.36 -0.37 -1.62
C LEU A 83 -7.30 -1.39 -2.27
N PRO A 84 -7.06 -1.80 -3.52
CA PRO A 84 -7.83 -2.86 -4.14
C PRO A 84 -7.59 -4.18 -3.40
N ALA A 85 -8.66 -4.88 -3.07
CA ALA A 85 -8.66 -6.11 -2.28
C ALA A 85 -8.88 -7.38 -3.13
N ASP A 86 -9.02 -7.21 -4.45
CA ASP A 86 -9.21 -8.28 -5.43
C ASP A 86 -7.89 -8.90 -5.94
N ARG A 87 -6.75 -8.51 -5.36
CA ARG A 87 -5.40 -8.88 -5.82
C ARG A 87 -4.67 -9.87 -4.91
N GLY A 88 -5.40 -10.69 -4.16
CA GLY A 88 -4.83 -11.66 -3.23
C GLY A 88 -4.18 -11.01 -2.01
N SER A 89 -3.26 -11.72 -1.33
CA SER A 89 -2.57 -11.16 -0.18
C SER A 89 -1.64 -10.02 -0.58
N MET A 90 -1.48 -9.07 0.33
CA MET A 90 -0.73 -7.85 0.14
C MET A 90 0.28 -7.67 1.27
N GLU A 91 1.44 -7.13 0.93
CA GLU A 91 2.43 -6.71 1.90
C GLU A 91 2.57 -5.18 1.85
N ILE A 92 2.34 -4.53 2.99
CA ILE A 92 2.39 -3.08 3.15
C ILE A 92 3.54 -2.75 4.08
N THR A 93 4.59 -2.13 3.56
CA THR A 93 5.65 -1.54 4.37
C THR A 93 5.34 -0.08 4.60
N LEU A 94 5.15 0.30 5.87
CA LEU A 94 5.04 1.70 6.27
C LEU A 94 6.31 2.12 6.99
N SER A 95 6.88 3.24 6.58
CA SER A 95 8.04 3.88 7.18
C SER A 95 7.68 5.31 7.60
N SER A 96 8.02 5.69 8.82
CA SER A 96 7.96 7.07 9.31
C SER A 96 9.37 7.59 9.53
N LEU A 97 9.77 8.58 8.75
CA LEU A 97 11.14 9.07 8.70
C LEU A 97 11.38 10.08 9.82
N VAL A 98 12.57 9.99 10.43
CA VAL A 98 13.06 11.01 11.34
C VAL A 98 13.52 12.24 10.53
N THR A 99 13.13 13.43 10.97
CA THR A 99 13.57 14.70 10.38
C THR A 99 13.77 15.71 11.51
N ASP A 100 14.95 16.32 11.62
CA ASP A 100 15.28 17.31 12.66
C ASP A 100 14.98 16.86 14.10
N ASN A 101 15.35 15.62 14.44
CA ASN A 101 15.02 14.98 15.73
C ASN A 101 13.52 14.98 16.06
N GLN A 102 12.67 15.04 15.03
CA GLN A 102 11.23 14.84 15.13
C GLN A 102 10.82 13.62 14.33
N LEU A 103 9.75 12.97 14.78
CA LEU A 103 9.30 11.70 14.24
C LEU A 103 7.79 11.60 14.40
N PHE A 104 7.08 11.18 13.36
CA PHE A 104 5.68 10.80 13.50
C PHE A 104 5.63 9.35 13.99
N SER A 105 4.95 9.05 15.11
CA SER A 105 4.82 7.67 15.60
C SER A 105 3.50 7.07 15.10
N PRO A 106 3.52 6.19 14.08
CA PRO A 106 2.30 5.79 13.40
C PRO A 106 1.60 4.66 14.13
N SER A 107 0.28 4.71 14.18
CA SER A 107 -0.61 3.57 14.32
C SER A 107 -1.42 3.40 13.04
N VAL A 108 -1.77 2.17 12.68
CA VAL A 108 -2.53 1.88 11.46
C VAL A 108 -3.80 1.12 11.80
N LEU A 109 -4.94 1.69 11.40
CA LEU A 109 -6.24 1.02 11.42
C LEU A 109 -6.57 0.57 10.00
N VAL A 110 -6.75 -0.74 9.83
CA VAL A 110 -7.23 -1.33 8.58
C VAL A 110 -8.74 -1.48 8.70
N LEU A 111 -9.45 -1.02 7.69
CA LEU A 111 -10.91 -1.10 7.59
C LEU A 111 -11.32 -1.96 6.41
N ASP A 112 -12.42 -2.67 6.55
CA ASP A 112 -13.08 -3.39 5.45
C ASP A 112 -13.81 -2.44 4.48
N GLU A 113 -14.42 -3.00 3.44
CA GLU A 113 -15.19 -2.27 2.43
C GLU A 113 -16.37 -1.47 3.02
N GLN A 114 -16.83 -1.83 4.23
CA GLN A 114 -17.90 -1.14 4.96
C GLN A 114 -17.36 -0.13 6.00
N MET A 115 -16.06 0.21 5.95
CA MET A 115 -15.38 1.10 6.91
C MET A 115 -15.41 0.59 8.36
N ARG A 116 -15.44 -0.73 8.56
CA ARG A 116 -15.38 -1.34 9.89
C ARG A 116 -13.95 -1.81 10.20
N PRO A 117 -13.47 -1.67 11.45
CA PRO A 117 -12.17 -2.20 11.86
C PRO A 117 -11.99 -3.67 11.50
N ALA A 118 -10.98 -3.96 10.69
CA ALA A 118 -10.60 -5.32 10.26
C ALA A 118 -9.26 -5.77 10.86
N ALA A 119 -8.31 -4.84 11.02
CA ALA A 119 -7.05 -5.09 11.74
C ALA A 119 -6.52 -3.78 12.35
N TYR A 120 -5.68 -3.91 13.37
CA TYR A 120 -5.09 -2.77 14.05
C TYR A 120 -3.63 -3.02 14.42
N TYR A 121 -2.77 -2.10 14.00
CA TYR A 121 -1.33 -2.11 14.24
C TYR A 121 -0.99 -0.88 15.12
N PRO A 122 -0.75 -1.09 16.42
CA PRO A 122 -0.39 0.01 17.32
C PRO A 122 1.02 0.54 17.03
N SER A 123 1.37 1.70 17.60
CA SER A 123 2.70 2.32 17.45
C SER A 123 3.87 1.41 17.80
N SER A 124 3.69 0.53 18.80
CA SER A 124 4.70 -0.46 19.22
C SER A 124 5.00 -1.53 18.16
N TYR A 125 4.18 -1.66 17.12
CA TYR A 125 4.44 -2.54 15.98
C TYR A 125 5.55 -1.99 15.05
N PHE A 126 5.78 -0.68 15.08
CA PHE A 126 6.74 -0.01 14.21
C PHE A 126 8.07 0.18 14.95
N THR A 127 9.09 -0.55 14.54
CA THR A 127 10.39 -0.58 15.21
C THR A 127 11.35 0.43 14.61
N TYR A 128 12.26 0.93 15.44
CA TYR A 128 13.34 1.80 14.97
C TYR A 128 14.31 1.05 14.07
N GLU A 129 14.51 1.58 12.88
CA GLU A 129 15.50 1.16 11.91
C GLU A 129 16.51 2.28 11.71
N LYS A 130 17.79 1.95 11.94
CA LYS A 130 18.89 2.91 11.74
C LYS A 130 19.04 3.31 10.27
N ALA A 131 19.63 4.48 10.05
CA ALA A 131 20.02 4.94 8.74
C ALA A 131 20.96 3.93 8.05
N GLY A 132 20.80 3.82 6.73
CA GLY A 132 21.62 3.04 5.83
C GLY A 132 22.07 3.92 4.66
N ILE A 133 22.78 3.33 3.70
CA ILE A 133 23.42 4.09 2.61
C ILE A 133 22.42 4.99 1.85
N MET A 134 21.17 4.53 1.67
CA MET A 134 20.12 5.24 0.92
C MET A 134 18.83 5.43 1.73
N THR A 135 18.85 5.19 3.05
CA THR A 135 17.65 5.26 3.91
C THR A 135 17.98 6.03 5.17
N SER A 136 17.11 6.95 5.58
CA SER A 136 17.24 7.64 6.86
C SER A 136 16.76 6.79 8.03
N ASP A 137 17.08 7.24 9.24
CA ASP A 137 16.50 6.76 10.49
C ASP A 137 14.97 6.85 10.42
N ARG A 138 14.29 5.80 10.86
CA ARG A 138 12.83 5.68 10.72
C ARG A 138 12.23 4.70 11.71
N LEU A 139 10.93 4.82 11.95
CA LEU A 139 10.12 3.70 12.42
C LEU A 139 9.59 2.93 11.22
N GLN A 140 9.66 1.61 11.24
CA GLN A 140 9.20 0.77 10.13
C GLN A 140 8.37 -0.42 10.63
N GLY A 141 7.33 -0.77 9.86
CA GLY A 141 6.53 -1.96 10.08
C GLY A 141 6.08 -2.56 8.75
N VAL A 142 6.00 -3.90 8.69
CA VAL A 142 5.61 -4.66 7.49
C VAL A 142 4.34 -5.43 7.79
N MET A 143 3.21 -4.95 7.27
CA MET A 143 1.88 -5.51 7.50
C MET A 143 1.53 -6.46 6.36
N LYS A 144 1.23 -7.72 6.68
CA LYS A 144 0.69 -8.69 5.71
C LYS A 144 -0.82 -8.73 5.85
N LEU A 145 -1.51 -8.33 4.80
CA LEU A 145 -2.96 -8.20 4.75
C LEU A 145 -3.50 -9.21 3.74
N THR A 146 -4.45 -10.04 4.17
CA THR A 146 -5.18 -10.96 3.29
C THR A 146 -6.64 -10.56 3.33
N PRO A 147 -7.13 -9.80 2.33
CA PRO A 147 -8.53 -9.44 2.26
C PRO A 147 -9.43 -10.68 2.18
N ALA A 148 -10.65 -10.59 2.73
CA ALA A 148 -11.59 -11.69 2.65
C ALA A 148 -12.08 -11.90 1.21
N LEU A 149 -12.46 -13.13 0.87
CA LEU A 149 -13.01 -13.47 -0.45
C LEU A 149 -14.22 -12.59 -0.78
N GLY A 150 -14.21 -11.98 -1.95
CA GLY A 150 -15.27 -11.10 -2.44
C GLY A 150 -15.16 -9.64 -2.02
N GLN A 151 -14.22 -9.26 -1.15
CA GLN A 151 -13.92 -7.85 -0.89
C GLN A 151 -13.24 -7.23 -2.12
N LYS A 152 -13.74 -6.08 -2.55
CA LYS A 152 -13.15 -5.34 -3.68
C LYS A 152 -12.16 -4.28 -3.22
N GLN A 153 -12.32 -3.78 -2.00
CA GLN A 153 -11.50 -2.72 -1.46
C GLN A 153 -11.35 -2.84 0.06
N ILE A 154 -10.18 -2.45 0.56
CA ILE A 154 -9.93 -2.18 1.97
C ILE A 154 -9.39 -0.76 2.13
N TYR A 155 -9.42 -0.24 3.35
CA TYR A 155 -8.91 1.08 3.66
C TYR A 155 -7.85 1.02 4.75
N LEU A 156 -6.80 1.83 4.62
CA LEU A 156 -5.73 1.97 5.60
C LEU A 156 -5.71 3.42 6.10
N LEU A 157 -5.95 3.59 7.39
CA LEU A 157 -5.82 4.88 8.07
C LEU A 157 -4.56 4.87 8.93
N VAL A 158 -3.62 5.74 8.59
CA VAL A 158 -2.40 5.99 9.37
C VAL A 158 -2.59 7.26 10.19
N TYR A 159 -2.38 7.17 11.49
CA TYR A 159 -2.54 8.28 12.43
C TYR A 159 -1.55 8.15 13.59
N THR A 160 -1.56 9.11 14.52
CA THR A 160 -0.85 9.00 15.79
C THR A 160 -1.81 9.25 16.95
N THR A 161 -1.37 8.95 18.18
CA THR A 161 -2.21 9.05 19.38
C THR A 161 -1.61 10.05 20.38
N ARG A 162 -2.43 10.57 21.30
CA ARG A 162 -1.92 11.47 22.35
C ARG A 162 -0.84 10.80 23.20
N ASP A 163 -1.05 9.54 23.54
CA ASP A 163 -0.09 8.74 24.30
C ASP A 163 1.24 8.59 23.56
N ASP A 164 1.19 8.40 22.24
CA ASP A 164 2.40 8.28 21.43
C ASP A 164 3.08 9.62 21.22
N LEU A 165 2.34 10.72 21.11
CA LEU A 165 2.90 12.08 21.04
C LEU A 165 3.67 12.47 22.30
N ALA A 166 3.31 11.91 23.46
CA ALA A 166 4.03 12.12 24.71
C ALA A 166 5.33 11.30 24.84
N LYS A 167 5.55 10.33 23.94
CA LYS A 167 6.73 9.45 23.94
C LYS A 167 7.85 10.02 23.06
N THR A 168 8.98 9.34 23.13
CA THR A 168 10.17 9.64 22.34
C THR A 168 10.82 8.36 21.84
N THR A 169 11.52 8.43 20.72
CA THR A 169 12.32 7.32 20.19
C THR A 169 13.80 7.63 20.36
N LYS A 170 14.54 6.70 20.95
CA LYS A 170 16.00 6.78 21.01
C LYS A 170 16.58 6.36 19.67
N LEU A 171 17.38 7.22 19.07
CA LEU A 171 18.05 6.96 17.79
C LEU A 171 19.42 6.30 18.04
N LEU A 172 20.12 5.93 16.97
CA LEU A 172 21.51 5.51 17.03
C LEU A 172 22.39 6.70 16.65
N ASP A 173 23.34 7.06 17.50
CA ASP A 173 24.26 8.14 17.17
C ASP A 173 25.10 7.81 15.91
N PRO A 174 25.26 8.75 14.95
CA PRO A 174 26.04 8.51 13.73
C PRO A 174 27.49 8.08 13.99
N ALA A 175 28.16 8.60 15.03
CA ALA A 175 29.53 8.20 15.34
C ALA A 175 29.60 6.77 15.89
N LYS A 176 28.58 6.35 16.66
CA LYS A 176 28.45 4.93 17.06
C LYS A 176 28.16 4.03 15.87
N ALA A 177 27.23 4.43 15.00
CA ALA A 177 26.91 3.67 13.79
C ALA A 177 28.14 3.47 12.89
N TYR A 178 28.93 4.53 12.71
CA TYR A 178 30.18 4.48 11.95
C TYR A 178 31.21 3.56 12.61
N ALA A 179 31.46 3.71 13.91
CA ALA A 179 32.41 2.87 14.64
C ALA A 179 32.05 1.37 14.54
N MET A 180 30.77 1.04 14.70
CA MET A 180 30.26 -0.33 14.49
C MET A 180 30.48 -0.82 13.05
N GLY A 181 30.30 0.05 12.06
CA GLY A 181 30.46 -0.29 10.63
C GLY A 181 31.90 -0.55 10.21
N VAL A 182 32.88 0.14 10.82
CA VAL A 182 34.31 -0.04 10.52
C VAL A 182 35.03 -0.99 11.48
N GLY A 183 34.33 -1.56 12.46
CA GLY A 183 34.90 -2.49 13.45
C GLY A 183 35.74 -1.82 14.54
N ASN A 184 35.57 -0.51 14.74
CA ASN A 184 36.24 0.23 15.80
C ASN A 184 35.49 0.10 17.13
N ALA A 185 36.16 0.46 18.23
CA ALA A 185 35.51 0.61 19.53
C ALA A 185 34.38 1.65 19.45
N VAL A 186 33.20 1.30 19.96
CA VAL A 186 32.04 2.18 19.98
C VAL A 186 32.27 3.30 21.02
N PRO A 187 32.20 4.59 20.63
CA PRO A 187 32.36 5.69 21.57
C PRO A 187 31.28 5.71 22.66
N ASP A 188 31.67 6.08 23.88
CA ASP A 188 30.75 6.30 25.00
C ASP A 188 30.17 7.71 24.97
N ILE A 189 29.21 7.92 24.07
CA ILE A 189 28.46 9.16 23.90
C ILE A 189 26.95 8.89 24.02
N PRO A 190 26.13 9.83 24.51
CA PRO A 190 24.69 9.63 24.55
C PRO A 190 24.10 9.62 23.13
N ASP A 191 23.09 8.79 22.90
CA ASP A 191 22.41 8.78 21.60
C ASP A 191 21.36 9.90 21.48
N PRO A 192 21.13 10.44 20.27
CA PRO A 192 20.10 11.44 20.05
C PRO A 192 18.70 10.88 20.32
N ILE A 193 17.79 11.75 20.79
CA ILE A 193 16.39 11.43 21.05
C ILE A 193 15.53 12.15 20.02
N ALA A 194 14.63 11.41 19.36
CA ALA A 194 13.59 11.97 18.50
C ALA A 194 12.30 12.20 19.31
N LYS A 195 11.78 13.43 19.27
CA LYS A 195 10.47 13.77 19.85
C LYS A 195 9.37 13.36 18.89
N HIS A 196 8.29 12.81 19.42
CA HIS A 196 7.15 12.49 18.59
C HIS A 196 6.36 13.76 18.24
N ALA A 197 5.87 13.85 17.01
CA ALA A 197 5.17 15.01 16.49
C ALA A 197 3.88 14.61 15.75
N PRO A 198 2.85 15.48 15.72
CA PRO A 198 1.58 15.21 15.04
C PRO A 198 1.68 15.31 13.51
N THR A 199 2.86 15.65 13.00
CA THR A 199 3.20 15.82 11.58
C THR A 199 4.54 15.13 11.30
N GLY A 200 4.80 14.78 10.04
CA GLY A 200 6.04 14.10 9.68
C GLY A 200 6.07 13.60 8.25
N ASN A 201 7.13 12.88 7.90
CA ASN A 201 7.32 12.31 6.57
C ASN A 201 7.11 10.81 6.63
N LEU A 202 6.19 10.29 5.83
CA LEU A 202 5.92 8.86 5.70
C LEU A 202 6.32 8.37 4.31
N ARG A 203 6.68 7.09 4.24
CA ARG A 203 6.81 6.34 2.99
C ARG A 203 6.00 5.07 3.13
N ILE A 204 5.09 4.82 2.19
CA ILE A 204 4.32 3.59 2.12
C ILE A 204 4.66 2.84 0.84
N LYS A 205 4.93 1.55 0.97
CA LYS A 205 5.13 0.62 -0.14
C LYS A 205 4.11 -0.49 -0.03
N ALA A 206 3.40 -0.76 -1.11
CA ALA A 206 2.41 -1.82 -1.20
C ALA A 206 2.77 -2.77 -2.35
N THR A 207 2.81 -4.06 -2.05
CA THR A 207 2.94 -5.15 -3.03
C THR A 207 1.77 -6.11 -2.89
N ALA A 208 1.39 -6.77 -3.97
CA ALA A 208 0.35 -7.80 -3.98
C ALA A 208 0.91 -9.06 -4.63
N GLU A 209 0.49 -10.24 -4.15
CA GLU A 209 0.98 -11.53 -4.63
C GLU A 209 0.65 -11.79 -6.11
N GLN A 210 -0.42 -11.18 -6.63
CA GLN A 210 -0.86 -11.34 -8.02
C GLN A 210 0.03 -10.63 -9.07
N GLY A 211 1.19 -10.11 -8.65
CA GLY A 211 2.17 -9.43 -9.52
C GLY A 211 3.55 -10.11 -9.58
N LEU A 212 3.76 -11.24 -8.89
CA LEU A 212 4.92 -12.09 -9.19
C LEU A 212 4.61 -12.77 -10.51
N GLY A 213 5.33 -12.38 -11.56
CA GLY A 213 5.10 -12.82 -12.93
C GLY A 213 5.07 -14.33 -13.06
N ASN A 214 3.88 -14.91 -12.93
CA ASN A 214 3.59 -16.22 -13.45
C ASN A 214 3.61 -16.05 -14.97
N VAL A 215 4.75 -16.32 -15.58
CA VAL A 215 4.80 -16.60 -17.01
C VAL A 215 3.99 -17.87 -17.20
N MET A 216 2.76 -17.76 -17.73
CA MET A 216 2.07 -18.92 -18.29
C MET A 216 2.92 -19.43 -19.45
N ILE A 217 3.77 -20.42 -19.20
CA ILE A 217 4.33 -21.22 -20.27
C ILE A 217 3.18 -22.08 -20.81
N GLY A 218 2.56 -21.61 -21.89
CA GLY A 218 1.56 -22.39 -22.64
C GLY A 218 0.23 -21.71 -22.95
N PHE A 219 -0.03 -20.47 -22.50
CA PHE A 219 -1.29 -19.78 -22.81
C PHE A 219 -1.06 -18.33 -23.22
N ILE A 220 -1.26 -18.05 -24.50
CA ILE A 220 -1.35 -16.70 -25.05
C ILE A 220 -2.82 -16.25 -25.03
N GLN A 221 -3.26 -15.58 -23.96
CA GLN A 221 -4.56 -14.91 -23.96
C GLN A 221 -4.47 -13.49 -23.43
N SER A 222 -5.10 -12.62 -24.22
CA SER A 222 -4.89 -11.19 -24.34
C SER A 222 -5.68 -10.33 -23.35
N ALA A 223 -5.19 -9.08 -23.18
CA ALA A 223 -5.89 -7.83 -22.85
C ALA A 223 -6.11 -7.49 -21.34
N PRO A 224 -6.40 -6.22 -20.93
CA PRO A 224 -6.51 -4.95 -21.68
C PRO A 224 -5.69 -3.78 -21.10
N ALA A 225 -5.68 -2.64 -21.81
CA ALA A 225 -5.07 -1.38 -21.41
C ALA A 225 -6.13 -0.32 -21.03
N SER A 226 -5.80 0.54 -20.08
CA SER A 226 -6.30 1.93 -20.04
C SER A 226 -5.32 2.78 -19.21
N ALA A 227 -4.43 3.52 -19.88
CA ALA A 227 -4.50 4.98 -20.17
C ALA A 227 -3.87 5.79 -19.03
N PRO A 228 -3.19 6.94 -19.27
CA PRO A 228 -3.98 8.18 -19.33
C PRO A 228 -3.35 9.45 -19.99
N VAL A 229 -4.22 10.48 -20.09
CA VAL A 229 -4.03 11.96 -20.08
C VAL A 229 -3.23 12.68 -21.20
N VAL A 230 -3.91 13.64 -21.82
CA VAL A 230 -3.32 14.89 -22.35
C VAL A 230 -3.95 16.10 -21.63
N VAL A 231 -3.09 17.02 -21.19
CA VAL A 231 -3.39 18.34 -20.59
C VAL A 231 -3.16 19.44 -21.65
N GLY A 232 -4.05 20.44 -21.72
CA GLY A 232 -3.88 21.73 -22.40
C GLY A 232 -4.72 21.86 -23.68
N SER A 233 -5.97 22.35 -23.62
CA SER A 233 -6.37 23.79 -23.67
C SER A 233 -5.82 24.52 -24.91
N ALA A 234 -6.58 25.22 -25.75
CA ALA A 234 -8.01 25.41 -25.95
C ALA A 234 -8.18 26.28 -27.21
N VAL A 235 -9.13 25.99 -28.09
CA VAL A 235 -10.01 27.00 -28.71
C VAL A 235 -11.39 26.35 -28.88
N GLN A 236 -12.37 26.81 -28.10
CA GLN A 236 -13.80 26.51 -28.25
C GLN A 236 -14.41 27.34 -29.40
N PRO A 237 -15.53 26.87 -29.99
CA PRO A 237 -16.82 27.46 -29.57
C PRO A 237 -17.88 26.41 -29.20
N ALA A 238 -18.79 26.81 -28.31
CA ALA A 238 -20.00 26.09 -27.88
C ALA A 238 -21.12 26.12 -28.97
N PRO A 239 -22.34 25.52 -28.81
CA PRO A 239 -22.87 24.65 -27.74
C PRO A 239 -23.66 23.39 -28.21
N ALA A 240 -24.08 22.57 -27.23
CA ALA A 240 -25.35 21.81 -27.13
C ALA A 240 -25.49 20.34 -27.62
N ALA A 241 -25.94 19.54 -26.64
CA ALA A 241 -26.85 18.37 -26.68
C ALA A 241 -26.42 17.03 -27.33
N ALA A 242 -26.45 16.00 -26.47
CA ALA A 242 -26.37 14.56 -26.76
C ALA A 242 -27.69 14.02 -27.36
N PRO A 243 -27.84 12.70 -27.60
CA PRO A 243 -26.97 11.70 -28.27
C PRO A 243 -27.74 10.89 -29.35
N ALA A 244 -27.07 10.06 -30.18
CA ALA A 244 -27.48 8.70 -30.62
C ALA A 244 -26.48 8.13 -31.69
N PRO A 245 -26.62 6.88 -32.18
CA PRO A 245 -25.66 5.78 -32.05
C PRO A 245 -24.82 5.55 -33.33
N THR A 246 -23.58 5.06 -33.21
CA THR A 246 -22.73 4.80 -34.38
C THR A 246 -23.04 3.46 -35.06
N LYS A 247 -23.28 3.58 -36.36
CA LYS A 247 -23.53 2.54 -37.37
C LYS A 247 -22.19 1.92 -37.87
N PRO A 248 -22.18 0.70 -38.44
CA PRO A 248 -20.96 -0.03 -38.84
C PRO A 248 -20.13 0.61 -39.96
N ALA A 249 -18.81 0.37 -39.94
CA ALA A 249 -17.81 0.88 -40.88
C ALA A 249 -17.91 0.27 -42.29
N GLU A 250 -17.60 1.09 -43.30
CA GLU A 250 -17.62 0.74 -44.73
C GLU A 250 -16.41 -0.12 -45.14
N PRO A 251 -16.56 -1.01 -46.15
CA PRO A 251 -15.51 -1.93 -46.59
C PRO A 251 -14.37 -1.27 -47.38
N MET A 252 -13.16 -1.83 -47.26
CA MET A 252 -11.95 -1.38 -47.96
C MET A 252 -12.09 -1.34 -49.49
N LEU A 253 -11.33 -0.46 -50.14
CA LEU A 253 -11.13 -0.47 -51.58
C LEU A 253 -10.46 -1.79 -52.02
N SER A 254 -11.00 -2.41 -53.08
CA SER A 254 -10.59 -3.74 -53.57
C SER A 254 -9.12 -3.83 -53.99
N GLU A 255 -8.53 -2.73 -54.46
CA GLU A 255 -7.11 -2.67 -54.83
C GLU A 255 -6.19 -2.79 -53.61
N THR A 256 -6.56 -2.15 -52.50
CA THR A 256 -5.84 -2.26 -51.23
C THR A 256 -5.98 -3.67 -50.64
N GLU A 257 -7.16 -4.27 -50.75
CA GLU A 257 -7.40 -5.64 -50.31
C GLU A 257 -6.55 -6.67 -51.09
N ASN A 258 -6.42 -6.49 -52.41
CA ASN A 258 -5.55 -7.34 -53.23
C ASN A 258 -4.07 -7.21 -52.86
N TYR A 259 -3.61 -6.00 -52.55
CA TYR A 259 -2.24 -5.76 -52.10
C TYR A 259 -1.92 -6.54 -50.81
N PHE A 260 -2.78 -6.42 -49.80
CA PHE A 260 -2.60 -7.15 -48.54
C PHE A 260 -2.68 -8.66 -48.74
N ASN A 261 -3.63 -9.15 -49.52
CA ASN A 261 -3.74 -10.58 -49.83
C ASN A 261 -2.48 -11.15 -50.50
N GLN A 262 -1.87 -10.39 -51.41
CA GLN A 262 -0.64 -10.81 -52.08
C GLN A 262 0.56 -10.79 -51.12
N ALA A 263 0.71 -9.72 -50.34
CA ALA A 263 1.79 -9.60 -49.36
C ALA A 263 1.72 -10.70 -48.28
N ILE A 264 0.50 -11.06 -47.86
CA ILE A 264 0.25 -12.18 -46.93
C ILE A 264 0.68 -13.51 -47.57
N LYS A 265 0.28 -13.79 -48.81
CA LYS A 265 0.68 -15.01 -49.53
C LYS A 265 2.20 -15.12 -49.65
N ASP A 266 2.87 -14.02 -49.98
CA ASP A 266 4.31 -14.01 -50.21
C ASP A 266 5.09 -14.16 -48.89
N ALA A 267 4.66 -13.49 -47.82
CA ALA A 267 5.24 -13.67 -46.49
C ALA A 267 5.08 -15.11 -45.98
N VAL A 268 3.89 -15.71 -46.16
CA VAL A 268 3.67 -17.12 -45.84
C VAL A 268 4.56 -18.01 -46.69
N LYS A 269 4.68 -17.79 -48.01
CA LYS A 269 5.58 -18.53 -48.93
C LYS A 269 7.04 -18.45 -48.50
N SER A 270 7.50 -17.30 -48.03
CA SER A 270 8.86 -17.12 -47.49
C SER A 270 9.07 -17.75 -46.11
N GLY A 271 8.02 -18.26 -45.46
CA GLY A 271 8.11 -18.86 -44.13
C GLY A 271 8.11 -17.84 -42.99
N ASP A 272 7.89 -16.57 -43.31
CA ASP A 272 7.84 -15.46 -42.36
C ASP A 272 6.40 -15.29 -41.86
N VAL A 273 6.02 -16.19 -40.95
CA VAL A 273 4.66 -16.27 -40.39
C VAL A 273 4.34 -15.03 -39.55
N ASP A 274 5.33 -14.48 -38.84
CA ASP A 274 5.16 -13.28 -38.02
C ASP A 274 4.82 -12.06 -38.87
N LYS A 275 5.50 -11.88 -40.01
CA LYS A 275 5.19 -10.81 -40.96
C LYS A 275 3.82 -11.02 -41.60
N ALA A 276 3.45 -12.25 -41.93
CA ALA A 276 2.14 -12.56 -42.50
C ALA A 276 0.99 -12.25 -41.51
N LEU A 277 1.17 -12.53 -40.21
CA LEU A 277 0.19 -12.20 -39.17
C LEU A 277 0.05 -10.69 -38.95
N LYS A 278 1.14 -9.93 -39.00
CA LYS A 278 1.08 -8.46 -38.95
C LYS A 278 0.29 -7.88 -40.13
N LEU A 279 0.57 -8.35 -41.34
CA LEU A 279 -0.13 -7.91 -42.55
C LEU A 279 -1.62 -8.29 -42.52
N LEU A 280 -1.97 -9.44 -41.94
CA LEU A 280 -3.35 -9.85 -41.72
C LEU A 280 -4.09 -8.89 -40.78
N ASN A 281 -3.52 -8.62 -39.60
CA ASN A 281 -4.16 -7.74 -38.61
C ASN A 281 -4.34 -6.31 -39.14
N GLU A 282 -3.37 -5.81 -39.90
CA GLU A 282 -3.47 -4.51 -40.56
C GLU A 282 -4.61 -4.49 -41.60
N ALA A 283 -4.71 -5.52 -42.43
CA ALA A 283 -5.78 -5.64 -43.40
C ALA A 283 -7.17 -5.75 -42.74
N GLU A 284 -7.30 -6.54 -41.67
CA GLU A 284 -8.56 -6.65 -40.90
C GLU A 284 -8.93 -5.33 -40.23
N HIS A 285 -7.94 -4.61 -39.66
CA HIS A 285 -8.17 -3.30 -39.05
C HIS A 285 -8.69 -2.27 -40.06
N LEU A 286 -8.18 -2.32 -41.28
CA LEU A 286 -8.63 -1.46 -42.36
C LEU A 286 -9.99 -1.88 -42.93
N GLY A 287 -10.51 -3.06 -42.58
CA GLY A 287 -11.84 -3.55 -42.98
C GLY A 287 -11.82 -4.61 -44.08
N SER A 288 -10.70 -5.31 -44.30
CA SER A 288 -10.63 -6.42 -45.25
C SER A 288 -11.44 -7.60 -44.74
N THR A 289 -12.24 -8.18 -45.64
CA THR A 289 -13.04 -9.37 -45.33
C THR A 289 -12.41 -10.66 -45.86
N SER A 290 -11.40 -10.55 -46.73
CA SER A 290 -10.74 -11.70 -47.36
C SER A 290 -9.35 -12.03 -46.81
N ALA A 291 -8.69 -11.13 -46.09
CA ALA A 291 -7.32 -11.31 -45.58
C ALA A 291 -7.16 -12.58 -44.72
N GLN A 292 -8.11 -12.84 -43.81
CA GLN A 292 -8.08 -14.01 -42.93
C GLN A 292 -8.15 -15.33 -43.70
N LYS A 293 -9.06 -15.40 -44.68
CA LYS A 293 -9.22 -16.57 -45.55
C LYS A 293 -7.98 -16.79 -46.41
N THR A 294 -7.37 -15.71 -46.89
CA THR A 294 -6.13 -15.77 -47.67
C THR A 294 -4.96 -16.29 -46.84
N PHE A 295 -4.81 -15.83 -45.59
CA PHE A 295 -3.78 -16.32 -44.67
C PHE A 295 -3.93 -17.82 -44.43
N ILE A 296 -5.12 -18.26 -43.99
CA ILE A 296 -5.43 -19.68 -43.68
C ILE A 296 -5.18 -20.58 -44.91
N GLY A 297 -5.62 -20.17 -46.10
CA GLY A 297 -5.38 -20.92 -47.33
C GLY A 297 -3.89 -21.05 -47.67
N SER A 298 -3.11 -20.00 -47.41
CA SER A 298 -1.68 -19.96 -47.73
C SER A 298 -0.83 -20.81 -46.79
N VAL A 299 -1.17 -20.87 -45.49
CA VAL A 299 -0.45 -21.73 -44.53
C VAL A 299 -0.82 -23.20 -44.69
N LYS A 300 -2.07 -23.50 -45.10
CA LYS A 300 -2.51 -24.89 -45.33
C LYS A 300 -1.89 -25.53 -46.57
N GLY A 301 -1.53 -24.74 -47.58
CA GLY A 301 -0.88 -25.22 -48.81
C GLY A 301 0.62 -25.52 -48.69
N LYS A 302 1.21 -25.43 -47.49
CA LYS A 302 2.63 -25.70 -47.20
C LYS A 302 2.89 -27.07 -46.54
N GLY A 303 1.84 -27.87 -46.34
CA GLY A 303 1.93 -29.26 -45.88
C GLY A 303 1.98 -30.25 -47.05
#